data_AF-A0A351HU15-F1
#
_entry.id   AF-A0A351HU15-F1
#
_cell.length_a   1.000
_cell.length_b   1.000
_cell.length_c   1.000
_cell.angle_alpha   90.00
_cell.angle_beta   90.00
_cell.angle_gamma   90.00
#
_symmetry.space_group_name_H-M   'P 1'
#
loop_
_entity.id
_entity.type
_entity.pdbx_description
1 polymer ?
#
loop_
_entity_poly.entity_id
_entity_poly.type
_entity_poly.pdbx_seq_one_letter_code
_entity_poly.pdbx_strand_id
1 'polypeptide(L)'
;MDAIDVSGQSKTFTKDVNLSLPSGFYFLDGSGKVKATVSIETPVEKSFTIDKVSTKNLGTGLVTSKIKDSRVVVKLEGASSILNSLNAAQIEAFVDCANLGPGEYELPIQTNLSQSLVKSITPAKTTVIIE
;
A
#
# COMPACT_ATOMS: atom_id res chain seq x y z
N MET A 1 27.98 3.53 -16.19
CA MET A 1 26.99 2.59 -15.64
C MET A 1 25.74 2.74 -16.48
N ASP A 2 25.42 1.75 -17.30
CA ASP A 2 24.18 1.75 -18.06
C ASP A 2 23.00 1.48 -17.12
N ALA A 3 21.97 2.33 -17.19
CA ALA A 3 20.74 2.14 -16.43
C ALA A 3 20.05 0.86 -16.90
N ILE A 4 19.58 0.04 -15.94
CA ILE A 4 18.77 -1.14 -16.26
C ILE A 4 17.33 -0.67 -16.47
N ASP A 5 16.90 -0.61 -17.72
CA ASP A 5 15.49 -0.40 -18.07
C ASP A 5 14.67 -1.64 -17.67
N VAL A 6 13.61 -1.41 -16.90
CA VAL A 6 12.69 -2.45 -16.38
C VAL A 6 11.30 -2.36 -17.03
N SER A 7 11.14 -1.54 -18.08
CA SER A 7 9.83 -1.34 -18.73
C SER A 7 9.42 -2.59 -19.52
N GLY A 8 8.18 -3.04 -19.32
CA GLY A 8 7.60 -4.20 -20.02
C GLY A 8 7.97 -5.58 -19.46
N GLN A 9 8.69 -5.67 -18.34
CA GLN A 9 9.03 -6.95 -17.71
C GLN A 9 8.05 -7.29 -16.58
N SER A 10 7.41 -8.47 -16.68
CA SER A 10 6.42 -8.94 -15.69
C SER A 10 6.90 -10.13 -14.85
N LYS A 11 8.18 -10.53 -14.97
CA LYS A 11 8.81 -11.66 -14.27
C LYS A 11 10.28 -11.37 -13.98
N THR A 12 10.84 -12.00 -12.96
CA THR A 12 12.27 -11.98 -12.64
C THR A 12 13.12 -12.26 -13.89
N PHE A 13 14.09 -11.39 -14.17
CA PHE A 13 15.07 -11.60 -15.23
C PHE A 13 16.48 -11.37 -14.71
N THR A 14 17.44 -12.06 -15.32
CA THR A 14 18.87 -11.84 -15.08
C THR A 14 19.44 -11.16 -16.32
N LYS A 15 20.20 -10.08 -16.12
CA LYS A 15 20.88 -9.39 -17.21
C LYS A 15 22.35 -9.23 -16.88
N ASP A 16 23.18 -9.56 -17.86
CA ASP A 16 24.61 -9.30 -17.80
C ASP A 16 24.84 -7.80 -17.97
N VAL A 17 25.43 -7.18 -16.95
CA VAL A 17 25.83 -5.78 -16.99
C VAL A 17 27.33 -5.72 -17.29
N ASN A 18 27.70 -4.96 -18.32
CA ASN A 18 29.10 -4.69 -18.63
C ASN A 18 29.67 -3.70 -17.62
N LEU A 19 30.81 -4.04 -17.02
CA LEU A 19 31.51 -3.16 -16.10
C LEU A 19 32.58 -2.34 -16.84
N SER A 20 32.60 -1.03 -16.60
CA SER A 20 33.70 -0.16 -17.03
C SER A 20 34.83 -0.23 -16.00
N LEU A 21 35.95 -0.86 -16.34
CA LEU A 21 37.14 -0.89 -15.48
C LEU A 21 37.97 0.39 -15.57
N PRO A 22 38.55 0.87 -14.45
CA PRO A 22 39.62 1.84 -14.46
C PRO A 22 40.93 1.27 -15.06
N SER A 23 41.83 2.15 -15.49
CA SER A 23 43.14 1.78 -16.02
C SER A 23 43.97 1.02 -14.98
N GLY A 24 44.56 -0.12 -15.38
CA GLY A 24 45.46 -0.92 -14.52
C GLY A 24 44.85 -2.16 -13.85
N PHE A 25 43.56 -2.43 -14.08
CA PHE A 25 42.87 -3.60 -13.54
C PHE A 25 42.44 -4.57 -14.65
N TYR A 26 42.39 -5.87 -14.34
CA TYR A 26 41.92 -6.92 -15.23
C TYR A 26 40.92 -7.83 -14.50
N PHE A 27 39.94 -8.37 -15.22
CA PHE A 27 38.97 -9.31 -14.67
C PHE A 27 39.59 -10.72 -14.58
N LEU A 28 39.55 -11.37 -13.42
CA LEU A 28 40.08 -12.73 -13.24
C LEU A 28 39.35 -13.79 -14.08
N ASP A 29 38.05 -13.63 -14.31
CA ASP A 29 37.20 -14.56 -15.09
C ASP A 29 37.16 -14.22 -16.59
N GLY A 30 37.85 -13.15 -17.03
CA GLY A 30 37.91 -12.72 -18.44
C GLY A 30 36.60 -12.19 -19.03
N SER A 31 35.46 -12.32 -18.34
CA SER A 31 34.13 -12.03 -18.89
C SER A 31 33.70 -10.57 -18.79
N GLY A 32 34.28 -9.79 -17.88
CA GLY A 32 33.95 -8.36 -17.67
C GLY A 32 32.49 -8.05 -17.39
N LYS A 33 31.73 -9.08 -16.96
CA LYS A 33 30.30 -9.05 -16.75
C LYS A 33 29.97 -9.45 -15.33
N VAL A 34 29.01 -8.75 -14.74
CA VAL A 34 28.37 -9.16 -13.50
C VAL A 34 26.91 -9.51 -13.79
N LYS A 35 26.42 -10.58 -13.16
CA LYS A 35 25.00 -10.91 -13.18
C LYS A 35 24.26 -10.01 -12.20
N ALA A 36 23.42 -9.13 -12.73
CA ALA A 36 22.39 -8.48 -11.94
C ALA A 36 21.11 -9.32 -12.02
N THR A 37 20.63 -9.82 -10.88
CA THR A 37 19.32 -10.47 -10.78
C THR A 37 18.30 -9.42 -10.36
N VAL A 38 17.34 -9.12 -11.24
CA VAL A 38 16.22 -8.23 -10.94
C VAL A 38 14.99 -9.09 -10.72
N SER A 39 14.58 -9.23 -9.46
CA SER A 39 13.35 -9.95 -9.11
C SER A 39 12.14 -9.05 -9.29
N ILE A 40 11.24 -9.42 -10.20
CA ILE A 40 9.97 -8.73 -10.43
C ILE A 40 8.87 -9.66 -9.94
N GLU A 41 8.33 -9.37 -8.77
CA GLU A 41 7.17 -10.06 -8.23
C GLU A 41 5.89 -9.47 -8.85
N THR A 42 5.03 -10.32 -9.40
CA THR A 42 3.67 -9.91 -9.76
C THR A 42 2.93 -9.54 -8.48
N PRO A 43 2.30 -8.36 -8.40
CA PRO A 43 1.57 -7.98 -7.21
C PRO A 43 0.42 -8.96 -6.98
N VAL A 44 0.31 -9.44 -5.74
CA VAL A 44 -0.79 -10.31 -5.32
C VAL A 44 -1.84 -9.47 -4.63
N GLU A 45 -3.09 -9.92 -4.71
CA GLU A 45 -4.21 -9.26 -4.05
C GLU A 45 -4.58 -10.02 -2.76
N LYS A 46 -4.84 -9.29 -1.67
CA LYS A 46 -5.29 -9.87 -0.40
C LYS A 46 -6.36 -8.98 0.21
N SER A 47 -7.44 -9.60 0.67
CA SER A 47 -8.56 -8.90 1.31
C SER A 47 -8.48 -9.05 2.82
N PHE A 48 -8.72 -7.95 3.52
CA PHE A 48 -8.79 -7.89 4.98
C PHE A 48 -10.15 -7.34 5.39
N THR A 49 -10.82 -8.04 6.30
CA THR A 49 -12.08 -7.57 6.88
C THR A 49 -11.77 -6.83 8.18
N ILE A 50 -12.25 -5.60 8.29
CA ILE A 50 -12.11 -4.74 9.46
C ILE A 50 -13.50 -4.55 10.05
N ASP A 51 -13.71 -5.00 11.29
CA ASP A 51 -15.02 -4.97 11.95
C ASP A 51 -15.35 -3.65 12.66
N LYS A 52 -14.40 -2.70 12.68
CA LYS A 52 -14.56 -1.41 13.34
C LYS A 52 -13.98 -0.27 12.51
N VAL A 53 -14.84 0.68 12.15
CA VAL A 53 -14.45 1.98 11.61
C VAL A 53 -14.43 2.99 12.77
N SER A 54 -13.33 3.74 12.89
CA SER A 54 -13.17 4.79 13.91
C SER A 54 -13.33 6.18 13.29
N THR A 55 -13.48 7.22 14.10
CA THR A 55 -13.51 8.61 13.65
C THR A 55 -12.23 9.32 14.04
N LYS A 56 -11.73 10.22 13.18
CA LYS A 56 -10.56 11.07 13.44
C LYS A 56 -10.93 12.54 13.29
N ASN A 57 -10.18 13.40 13.98
CA ASN A 57 -10.32 14.87 13.93
C ASN A 57 -11.72 15.38 14.29
N LEU A 58 -12.44 14.67 15.17
CA LEU A 58 -13.73 15.13 15.67
C LEU A 58 -13.54 16.37 16.55
N GLY A 59 -14.39 17.37 16.36
CA GLY A 59 -14.34 18.62 17.14
C GLY A 59 -14.52 18.38 18.64
N THR A 60 -13.87 19.20 19.47
CA THR A 60 -13.96 19.10 20.93
C THR A 60 -15.41 19.24 21.40
N GLY A 61 -15.89 18.27 22.18
CA GLY A 61 -17.25 18.25 22.71
C GLY A 61 -18.28 17.59 21.80
N LEU A 62 -17.90 17.18 20.60
CA LEU A 62 -18.75 16.39 19.70
C LEU A 62 -18.55 14.89 19.91
N VAL A 63 -19.59 14.11 19.65
CA VAL A 63 -19.56 12.64 19.69
C VAL A 63 -20.15 12.06 18.42
N THR A 64 -19.69 10.88 18.02
CA THR A 64 -20.32 10.14 16.92
C THR A 64 -21.31 9.13 17.47
N SER A 65 -22.59 9.40 17.30
CA SER A 65 -23.67 8.56 17.84
C SER A 65 -23.94 7.33 16.98
N LYS A 66 -23.60 7.36 15.69
CA LYS A 66 -23.79 6.21 14.79
C LYS A 66 -22.83 6.22 13.60
N ILE A 67 -22.29 5.05 13.28
CA ILE A 67 -21.60 4.76 12.02
C ILE A 67 -22.37 3.61 11.36
N LYS A 68 -22.88 3.82 10.14
CA LYS A 68 -23.76 2.86 9.46
C LYS A 68 -23.04 1.58 9.06
N ASP A 69 -21.82 1.70 8.56
CA ASP A 69 -21.01 0.57 8.06
C ASP A 69 -19.78 0.42 8.95
N SER A 70 -19.91 -0.35 10.03
CA SER A 70 -18.79 -0.65 10.92
C SER A 70 -17.85 -1.72 10.35
N ARG A 71 -18.37 -2.60 9.48
CA ARG A 71 -17.61 -3.66 8.83
C ARG A 71 -17.25 -3.26 7.40
N VAL A 72 -15.95 -3.22 7.11
CA VAL A 72 -15.41 -2.85 5.80
C VAL A 72 -14.41 -3.90 5.31
N VAL A 73 -14.40 -4.14 4.01
CA VAL A 73 -13.43 -5.02 3.35
C VAL A 73 -12.42 -4.16 2.62
N VAL A 74 -11.15 -4.25 3.02
CA VAL A 74 -10.03 -3.55 2.40
C VAL A 74 -9.28 -4.55 1.54
N LYS A 75 -9.23 -4.30 0.23
CA LYS A 75 -8.44 -5.06 -0.72
C LYS A 75 -7.09 -4.39 -0.90
N LEU A 76 -6.01 -5.11 -0.65
CA LEU A 76 -4.65 -4.66 -0.83
C LEU A 76 -4.01 -5.34 -2.05
N GLU A 77 -3.15 -4.64 -2.77
CA GLU A 77 -2.40 -5.14 -3.92
C GLU A 77 -0.93 -4.77 -3.74
N GLY A 78 -0.03 -5.76 -3.79
CA GLY A 78 1.40 -5.50 -3.59
C GLY A 78 2.25 -6.76 -3.54
N ALA A 79 3.53 -6.60 -3.17
CA ALA A 79 4.44 -7.73 -3.04
C ALA A 79 3.95 -8.74 -2.00
N SER A 80 4.07 -10.03 -2.33
CA SER A 80 3.57 -11.13 -1.49
C SER A 80 4.15 -11.10 -0.08
N SER A 81 5.45 -10.81 0.04
CA SER A 81 6.16 -10.68 1.31
C SER A 81 5.59 -9.57 2.20
N ILE A 82 5.20 -8.43 1.61
CA ILE A 82 4.62 -7.30 2.35
C ILE A 82 3.20 -7.67 2.83
N LEU A 83 2.34 -8.18 1.94
CA LEU A 83 0.97 -8.54 2.30
C LEU A 83 0.86 -9.73 3.28
N ASN A 84 1.88 -10.58 3.35
CA ASN A 84 1.96 -11.66 4.33
C ASN A 84 2.47 -11.20 5.70
N SER A 85 3.24 -10.11 5.75
CA SER A 85 3.67 -9.51 7.01
C SER A 85 2.55 -8.70 7.70
N LEU A 86 1.56 -8.23 6.94
CA LEU A 86 0.43 -7.45 7.45
C LEU A 86 -0.59 -8.33 8.18
N ASN A 87 -0.91 -7.94 9.41
CA ASN A 87 -2.02 -8.50 10.16
C ASN A 87 -3.25 -7.59 10.09
N ALA A 88 -4.44 -8.18 10.02
CA ALA A 88 -5.71 -7.43 10.02
C ALA A 88 -5.83 -6.48 11.23
N ALA A 89 -5.28 -6.87 12.39
CA ALA A 89 -5.27 -6.07 13.60
C ALA A 89 -4.43 -4.78 13.50
N GLN A 90 -3.52 -4.68 12.53
CA GLN A 90 -2.70 -3.48 12.29
C GLN A 90 -3.36 -2.52 11.31
N ILE A 91 -4.43 -2.94 10.63
CA ILE A 91 -5.16 -2.15 9.65
C ILE A 91 -6.27 -1.41 10.38
N GLU A 92 -6.14 -0.08 10.46
CA GLU A 92 -7.15 0.77 11.06
C GLU A 92 -7.97 1.43 9.96
N ALA A 93 -9.28 1.19 9.95
CA ALA A 93 -10.22 1.92 9.10
C ALA A 93 -10.79 3.11 9.87
N PHE A 94 -10.80 4.29 9.24
CA PHE A 94 -11.33 5.50 9.85
C PHE A 94 -12.00 6.43 8.85
N VAL A 95 -12.84 7.32 9.36
CA VAL A 95 -13.40 8.46 8.64
C VAL A 95 -12.87 9.75 9.25
N ASP A 96 -12.57 10.73 8.40
CA ASP A 96 -12.10 12.05 8.83
C ASP A 96 -13.29 12.99 9.04
N CYS A 97 -13.45 13.47 10.26
CA CYS A 97 -14.53 14.36 10.69
C CYS A 97 -14.03 15.80 10.93
N ALA A 98 -12.87 16.17 10.38
CA ALA A 98 -12.31 17.51 10.53
C ALA A 98 -13.29 18.61 10.09
N ASN A 99 -13.44 19.64 10.93
CA ASN A 99 -14.30 20.81 10.69
C ASN A 99 -15.80 20.49 10.49
N LEU A 100 -16.26 19.32 10.92
CA LEU A 100 -17.69 18.97 10.91
C LEU A 100 -18.34 19.36 12.24
N GLY A 101 -19.59 19.84 12.16
CA GLY A 101 -20.45 20.08 13.31
C GLY A 101 -21.46 18.94 13.51
N PRO A 102 -22.45 19.14 14.39
CA PRO A 102 -23.57 18.21 14.54
C PRO A 102 -24.34 18.05 13.23
N GLY A 103 -24.63 16.82 12.83
CA GLY A 103 -25.31 16.50 11.59
C GLY A 103 -25.02 15.10 11.05
N GLU A 104 -25.65 14.76 9.92
CA GLU A 104 -25.43 13.51 9.21
C GLU A 104 -24.54 13.74 7.99
N TYR A 105 -23.45 12.98 7.87
CA TYR A 105 -22.46 13.12 6.81
C TYR A 105 -22.11 11.78 6.17
N GLU A 106 -22.03 11.77 4.84
CA GLU A 106 -21.47 10.64 4.09
C GLU A 106 -19.98 10.89 3.85
N LEU A 107 -19.13 10.12 4.54
CA LEU A 107 -17.68 10.30 4.53
C LEU A 107 -16.97 9.10 3.88
N PRO A 108 -15.89 9.33 3.12
CA PRO A 108 -15.08 8.25 2.57
C PRO A 108 -14.34 7.51 3.69
N ILE A 109 -14.34 6.18 3.62
CA ILE A 109 -13.57 5.35 4.53
C ILE A 109 -12.11 5.35 4.08
N GLN A 110 -11.22 5.64 5.01
CA GLN A 110 -9.78 5.67 4.82
C GLN A 110 -9.12 4.60 5.69
N THR A 111 -7.85 4.31 5.41
CA THR A 111 -7.05 3.40 6.23
C THR A 111 -5.73 4.03 6.63
N ASN A 112 -5.09 3.49 7.66
CA ASN A 112 -3.73 3.89 8.05
C ASN A 112 -2.62 3.38 7.10
N LEU A 113 -2.99 2.69 6.01
CA LEU A 113 -2.07 2.17 5.01
C LEU A 113 -1.80 3.18 3.89
N SER A 114 -0.66 3.03 3.23
CA SER A 114 -0.32 3.82 2.04
C SER A 114 -1.33 3.60 0.92
N GLN A 115 -1.74 4.69 0.25
CA GLN A 115 -2.70 4.62 -0.86
C GLN A 115 -2.22 3.75 -2.04
N SER A 116 -0.92 3.60 -2.22
CA SER A 116 -0.33 2.71 -3.24
C SER A 116 -0.56 1.23 -2.96
N LEU A 117 -0.87 0.85 -1.72
CA LEU A 117 -1.14 -0.53 -1.34
C LEU A 117 -2.63 -0.85 -1.38
N VAL A 118 -3.49 0.15 -1.19
CA VAL A 118 -4.94 -0.03 -1.12
C VAL A 118 -5.53 -0.05 -2.53
N LYS A 119 -6.03 -1.21 -2.95
CA LYS A 119 -6.69 -1.38 -4.24
C LYS A 119 -8.13 -0.88 -4.22
N SER A 120 -8.86 -1.25 -3.18
CA SER A 120 -10.27 -0.87 -3.00
C SER A 120 -10.74 -1.04 -1.57
N ILE A 121 -11.73 -0.25 -1.16
CA ILE A 121 -12.41 -0.35 0.13
C ILE A 121 -13.90 -0.51 -0.14
N THR A 122 -14.53 -1.52 0.48
CA THR A 122 -15.95 -1.82 0.29
C THR A 122 -16.65 -1.97 1.65
N PRO A 123 -17.66 -1.14 1.96
CA PRO A 123 -18.10 0.03 1.18
C PRO A 123 -17.02 1.14 1.15
N ALA A 124 -17.02 1.97 0.10
CA ALA A 124 -16.03 3.04 -0.05
C ALA A 124 -16.34 4.27 0.84
N LYS A 125 -17.60 4.42 1.24
CA LYS A 125 -18.09 5.50 2.09
C LYS A 125 -19.03 4.93 3.14
N THR A 126 -19.20 5.66 4.23
CA THR A 126 -20.20 5.35 5.24
C THR A 126 -20.87 6.63 5.75
N THR A 127 -22.07 6.46 6.29
CA THR A 127 -22.81 7.54 6.95
C THR A 127 -22.42 7.61 8.42
N VAL A 128 -22.03 8.80 8.86
CA VAL A 128 -21.67 9.12 10.24
C VAL A 128 -22.63 10.20 10.77
N ILE A 129 -23.19 9.96 11.95
CA ILE A 129 -24.02 10.94 12.67
C ILE A 129 -23.18 11.52 13.80
N ILE A 130 -23.04 12.84 13.80
CA ILE A 130 -22.30 13.63 14.79
C ILE A 130 -23.30 14.44 15.61
N GLU A 131 -23.12 14.47 16.92
CA GLU A 131 -23.93 15.22 17.89
C GLU A 131 -23.06 16.05 18.83
#